data_AF-A0A7J6VNP5-F1
#
_entry.id   AF-A0A7J6VNP5-F1
#
_cell.length_a   1.000
_cell.length_b   1.000
_cell.length_c   1.000
_cell.angle_alpha   90.00
_cell.angle_beta   90.00
_cell.angle_gamma   90.00
#
_symmetry.space_group_name_H-M   'P 1'
#
loop_
_entity.id
_entity.type
_entity.pdbx_description
1 polymer ?
#
loop_
_entity_poly.entity_id
_entity_poly.type
_entity_poly.pdbx_seq_one_letter_code
_entity_poly.pdbx_strand_id
1 'polypeptide(L)' 'MGMRSEDFSFYSETMATAFFDIGMKNETLKSDRMLRSQYFFLDEEVLPIGAALHAAVAIFYLDNHLL' A
#
# COMPACT_ATOMS: atom_id res chain seq x y z
N MET A 1 0.98 -11.99 4.20
CA MET A 1 0.10 -12.00 3.01
C MET A 1 -1.14 -12.82 3.33
N GLY A 2 -2.32 -12.20 3.39
CA GLY A 2 -3.58 -12.94 3.50
C GLY A 2 -4.10 -13.33 2.12
N MET A 3 -4.91 -14.38 2.01
CA MET A 3 -5.68 -14.64 0.79
C MET A 3 -6.75 -13.56 0.64
N ARG A 4 -6.50 -12.61 -0.26
CA ARG A 4 -7.37 -11.49 -0.59
C ARG A 4 -7.54 -11.46 -2.10
N SER A 5 -8.73 -11.11 -2.57
CA SER A 5 -8.99 -10.85 -3.98
C SER A 5 -8.85 -9.36 -4.21
N GLU A 6 -8.03 -8.96 -5.16
CA GLU A 6 -7.80 -7.56 -5.55
C GLU A 6 -7.75 -7.48 -7.07
N ASP A 7 -8.52 -6.57 -7.67
CA ASP A 7 -8.62 -6.44 -9.13
C ASP A 7 -7.33 -5.90 -9.76
N PHE A 8 -6.42 -5.33 -8.98
CA PHE A 8 -5.09 -4.93 -9.43
C PHE A 8 -4.31 -6.07 -10.10
N SER A 9 -4.63 -7.34 -9.79
CA SER A 9 -4.00 -8.49 -10.44
C SER A 9 -4.18 -8.51 -11.95
N PHE A 10 -5.25 -7.91 -12.50
CA PHE A 10 -5.43 -7.82 -13.95
C PHE A 10 -4.32 -7.01 -14.64
N TYR A 11 -3.72 -6.03 -13.97
CA TYR A 11 -2.56 -5.32 -14.52
C TYR A 11 -1.33 -6.24 -14.60
N SER A 12 -1.15 -7.14 -13.63
CA SER A 12 -0.04 -8.10 -13.61
C SER A 12 -0.09 -9.12 -14.74
N GLU A 13 -1.25 -9.30 -15.38
CA GLU A 13 -1.41 -10.17 -16.55
C GLU A 13 -0.83 -9.55 -17.84
N THR A 14 -0.67 -8.22 -17.88
CA THR A 14 -0.29 -7.48 -19.09
C THR A 14 1.04 -6.76 -18.99
N MET A 15 1.53 -6.47 -17.78
CA MET A 15 2.81 -5.81 -17.55
C MET A 15 3.45 -6.23 -16.22
N ALA A 16 4.75 -5.95 -16.06
CA ALA A 16 5.42 -6.11 -14.78
C ALA A 16 4.80 -5.17 -13.75
N THR A 17 4.43 -5.69 -12.58
CA THR A 17 3.75 -4.92 -11.53
C THR A 17 4.37 -5.21 -10.16
N ALA A 18 4.19 -4.26 -9.24
CA ALA A 18 4.52 -4.41 -7.84
C ALA A 18 3.34 -3.88 -7.00
N PHE A 19 3.00 -4.61 -5.94
CA PHE A 19 1.93 -4.25 -5.01
C PHE A 19 2.49 -4.23 -3.59
N PHE A 20 2.20 -3.18 -2.83
CA PHE A 20 2.75 -2.95 -1.49
C PHE A 20 1.63 -2.79 -0.47
N ASP A 21 1.80 -3.40 0.69
CA ASP A 21 0.96 -3.14 1.86
C ASP A 21 1.65 -2.09 2.76
N ILE A 22 0.90 -1.07 3.17
CA ILE A 22 1.35 -0.09 4.19
C ILE A 22 0.68 -0.45 5.51
N GLY A 23 1.49 -0.78 6.51
CA GLY A 23 0.99 -1.14 7.84
C GLY A 23 0.43 0.06 8.58
N MET A 24 -0.83 -0.02 9.03
CA MET A 24 -1.52 1.02 9.81
C MET A 24 -1.86 0.61 11.24
N LYS A 25 -1.37 -0.55 11.71
CA LYS A 25 -1.79 -1.11 13.00
C LYS A 25 -1.33 -0.20 14.14
N ASN A 26 -2.28 0.39 14.87
CA ASN A 26 -2.02 1.19 16.06
C ASN A 26 -3.10 0.91 17.13
N GLU A 27 -2.72 0.18 18.18
CA GLU A 27 -3.65 -0.24 19.24
C GLU A 27 -4.08 0.93 20.14
N THR A 28 -3.22 1.94 20.31
CA THR A 28 -3.54 3.15 21.09
C THR A 28 -4.64 3.97 20.42
N LEU A 29 -4.63 4.04 19.08
CA LEU A 29 -5.65 4.72 18.28
C LEU A 29 -6.82 3.80 17.87
N LYS A 30 -6.81 2.52 18.27
CA LYS A 30 -7.79 1.50 17.84
C LYS A 30 -7.84 1.32 16.31
N SER A 31 -6.72 1.59 15.64
CA SER A 31 -6.46 1.27 14.23
C SER A 31 -6.00 -0.20 14.12
N ASP A 32 -6.75 -1.13 14.70
CA ASP A 32 -6.42 -2.56 14.75
C ASP A 32 -7.55 -3.43 14.17
N ARG A 33 -8.65 -2.80 13.77
CA ARG A 33 -9.81 -3.46 13.18
C ARG A 33 -9.58 -3.79 11.71
N MET A 34 -9.96 -5.00 11.32
CA MET A 34 -9.80 -5.48 9.95
C MET A 34 -10.61 -4.63 8.95
N LEU A 35 -10.08 -4.50 7.73
CA LEU A 35 -10.80 -3.94 6.59
C LEU A 35 -12.17 -4.61 6.43
N ARG A 36 -13.19 -3.80 6.11
CA ARG A 36 -14.63 -4.13 6.07
C ARG A 36 -15.34 -4.22 7.43
N SER A 37 -14.68 -3.93 8.55
CA SER A 37 -15.36 -3.71 9.82
C SER A 37 -16.09 -2.36 9.83
N GLN A 38 -17.25 -2.28 10.48
CA GLN A 38 -17.92 -0.99 10.78
C GLN A 38 -17.12 -0.11 11.75
N TYR A 39 -16.15 -0.70 12.45
CA TYR A 39 -15.25 -0.02 13.37
C TYR A 39 -13.86 0.18 12.77
N PHE A 40 -13.73 0.06 11.44
CA PHE A 40 -12.48 0.34 10.76
C PHE A 40 -12.06 1.79 11.05
N PHE A 41 -10.81 1.96 11.43
CA PHE A 41 -10.20 3.25 11.70
C PHE A 41 -8.81 3.25 11.07
N LEU A 42 -8.45 4.36 10.44
CA LEU A 42 -7.17 4.56 9.79
C LEU A 42 -6.32 5.49 10.66
N ASP A 43 -5.14 5.03 11.05
CA ASP A 43 -4.10 5.90 11.57
C ASP A 43 -3.51 6.74 10.42
N GLU A 44 -3.84 8.03 10.37
CA GLU A 44 -3.44 8.93 9.28
C GLU A 44 -1.94 9.28 9.28
N GLU A 45 -1.20 8.99 10.35
CA GLU A 45 0.26 9.15 10.41
C GLU A 45 1.00 8.28 9.38
N VAL A 46 0.32 7.28 8.81
CA VAL A 46 0.89 6.44 7.74
C VAL A 46 0.74 7.03 6.34
N LEU A 47 -0.10 8.07 6.16
CA LEU A 47 -0.33 8.68 4.85
C LEU A 47 0.96 9.28 4.25
N PRO A 48 1.78 10.04 5.02
CA PRO A 48 3.06 10.54 4.50
C PRO A 48 4.05 9.42 4.17
N ILE A 49 4.01 8.30 4.90
CA ILE A 49 4.87 7.13 4.66
C ILE A 49 4.53 6.50 3.30
N GLY A 50 3.24 6.31 3.02
CA GLY A 50 2.77 5.81 1.72
C GLY A 50 3.12 6.73 0.56
N ALA A 51 2.94 8.04 0.75
CA ALA A 51 3.29 9.03 -0.26
C ALA A 51 4.81 9.01 -0.57
N ALA A 52 5.64 9.00 0.47
CA ALA A 52 7.09 8.93 0.33
C ALA A 52 7.54 7.63 -0.35
N LEU A 53 6.94 6.48 0.01
CA LEU A 53 7.23 5.19 -0.63
C LEU A 53 6.96 5.23 -2.13
N HIS A 54 5.77 5.67 -2.55
CA HIS A 54 5.42 5.73 -3.97
C HIS A 54 6.31 6.72 -4.75
N ALA A 55 6.61 7.88 -4.17
CA ALA A 55 7.53 8.84 -4.78
C ALA A 55 8.94 8.25 -4.96
N ALA A 56 9.48 7.63 -3.91
CA ALA A 56 10.80 7.01 -3.94
C ALA A 56 10.88 5.86 -4.94
N VAL A 57 9.87 4.99 -5.00
CA VAL A 57 9.80 3.89 -5.99
C VAL A 57 9.77 4.42 -7.41
N ALA A 58 8.97 5.46 -7.68
CA ALA A 58 8.90 6.06 -9.01
C ALA A 58 10.24 6.69 -9.42
N ILE A 59 10.83 7.52 -8.55
CA ILE A 59 12.13 8.15 -8.80
C ILE A 59 13.20 7.08 -9.04
N PHE A 60 13.32 6.10 -8.15
CA PHE A 60 14.30 5.04 -8.26
C PHE A 60 14.16 4.26 -9.57
N TYR A 61 12.92 3.90 -9.96
CA TYR A 61 12.69 3.18 -11.20
C TYR A 61 13.09 4.01 -12.43
N LEU A 62 12.70 5.28 -12.48
CA LEU A 62 13.05 6.18 -13.58
C LEU A 62 14.57 6.38 -13.68
N ASP A 63 15.25 6.65 -12.55
CA ASP A 63 16.69 6.91 -12.49
C ASP A 63 17.56 5.70 -12.87
N ASN A 64 17.05 4.46 -12.71
CA ASN A 64 17.82 3.24 -13.00
C ASN A 64 17.45 2.56 -14.32
N HIS A 65 16.32 2.92 -14.93
CA HIS A 65 15.81 2.20 -16.11
C HIS A 65 15.38 3.10 -17.27
N LEU A 66 15.29 4.41 -17.10
CA LEU A 66 14.78 5.33 -18.13
C LEU A 66 15.64 6.58 -18.35
N LEU A 67 16.24 7.13 -17.29
CA LEU A 67 17.24 8.20 -17.36
C LEU A 67 18.66 7.61 -17.41
#